data_AF-A0A6N8IGS3-F1
#
_entry.id   AF-A0A6N8IGS3-F1
#
_cell.length_a   1.000
_cell.length_b   1.000
_cell.length_c   1.000
_cell.angle_alpha   90.00
_cell.angle_beta   90.00
_cell.angle_gamma   90.00
#
_symmetry.space_group_name_H-M   'P 1'
#
loop_
_entity.id
_entity.type
_entity.pdbx_description
1 polymer ?
#
loop_
_entity_poly.entity_id
_entity_poly.type
_entity_poly.pdbx_seq_one_letter_code
_entity_poly.pdbx_strand_id
1 'polypeptide(L)'
;MRIRAWFAYVPYLALGLLLALALLAAFVPFKDNTFADKTVKAEIVEGGYFKQRCNQAAQTYKLSNREGEILYYLAKGRNAQFIADELNISAYTAKTHVYHIYQKMGINSQQELISIVDSTEVVYQ
;
A
#
# COMPACT_ATOMS: atom_id res chain seq x y z
N MET A 1 -63.83 5.83 34.78
CA MET A 1 -62.82 6.79 35.28
C MET A 1 -61.50 6.07 35.59
N ARG A 2 -60.78 5.50 34.60
CA ARG A 2 -59.53 4.72 34.81
C ARG A 2 -58.46 4.92 33.71
N ILE A 3 -58.47 6.07 33.01
CA ILE A 3 -57.58 6.34 31.86
C ILE A 3 -56.54 7.43 32.20
N ARG A 4 -56.72 8.20 33.29
CA ARG A 4 -55.87 9.35 33.62
C ARG A 4 -54.49 8.98 34.16
N ALA A 5 -54.34 7.81 34.78
CA ALA A 5 -53.06 7.38 35.37
C ALA A 5 -52.03 6.98 34.30
N TRP A 6 -52.46 6.49 33.14
CA TRP A 6 -51.55 6.08 32.06
C TRP A 6 -50.77 7.26 31.48
N PHE A 7 -51.41 8.42 31.32
CA PHE A 7 -50.77 9.64 30.81
C PHE A 7 -49.63 10.15 31.69
N ALA A 8 -49.65 9.88 32.99
CA ALA A 8 -48.57 10.26 33.90
C ALA A 8 -47.29 9.46 33.64
N TYR A 9 -47.40 8.22 33.13
CA TYR A 9 -46.25 7.34 32.85
C TYR A 9 -45.73 7.44 31.41
N VAL A 10 -46.55 7.93 30.47
CA VAL A 10 -46.15 8.19 29.08
C VAL A 10 -44.83 8.98 28.96
N PRO A 11 -44.58 10.09 29.68
CA PRO A 11 -43.31 10.82 29.56
C PRO A 11 -42.12 10.01 30.07
N TYR A 12 -42.29 9.20 31.12
CA TYR A 12 -41.22 8.35 31.67
C TYR A 12 -40.90 7.18 30.74
N LEU A 13 -41.91 6.61 30.06
CA LEU A 13 -41.70 5.59 29.04
C LEU A 13 -40.98 6.16 27.81
N ALA A 14 -41.33 7.38 27.38
CA ALA A 14 -40.65 8.07 26.29
C ALA A 14 -39.18 8.38 26.64
N LEU A 15 -38.93 8.84 27.87
CA LEU A 15 -37.58 9.08 28.38
C LEU A 15 -36.76 7.78 28.44
N GLY A 16 -37.36 6.69 28.91
CA GLY A 16 -36.72 5.38 28.96
C GLY A 16 -36.35 4.84 27.57
N LEU A 17 -37.24 5.02 26.59
CA LEU A 17 -36.99 4.63 25.20
C LEU A 17 -35.88 5.49 24.56
N LEU A 18 -35.86 6.80 24.85
CA LEU A 18 -34.79 7.71 24.42
C LEU A 18 -33.44 7.33 25.01
N LEU A 19 -33.38 7.03 26.32
CA LEU A 19 -32.16 6.58 26.98
C LEU A 19 -31.70 5.21 26.45
N ALA A 20 -32.62 4.30 26.20
CA ALA A 20 -32.29 2.99 25.60
C ALA A 20 -31.75 3.13 24.17
N LEU A 21 -32.34 4.01 23.34
CA LEU A 21 -31.83 4.32 22.01
C LEU A 21 -30.45 4.99 22.06
N ALA A 22 -30.22 5.91 23.01
CA ALA A 22 -28.93 6.57 23.20
C ALA A 22 -27.85 5.58 23.65
N LEU A 23 -28.17 4.64 24.55
CA LEU A 23 -27.27 3.57 24.99
C LEU A 23 -26.96 2.59 23.86
N LEU A 24 -27.96 2.23 23.04
CA LEU A 24 -27.76 1.39 21.85
C LEU A 24 -26.88 2.10 20.82
N ALA A 25 -27.08 3.40 20.57
CA ALA A 25 -26.25 4.20 19.67
C ALA A 25 -24.80 4.34 20.17
N ALA A 26 -24.59 4.40 21.49
CA ALA A 26 -23.26 4.40 22.09
C ALA A 26 -22.54 3.05 21.98
N PHE A 27 -23.28 1.95 21.82
CA PHE A 27 -22.74 0.59 21.67
C PHE A 27 -22.60 0.14 20.20
N VAL A 28 -23.14 0.88 19.24
CA VAL A 28 -22.76 0.69 17.83
C VAL A 28 -21.33 1.22 17.70
N PRO A 29 -20.33 0.37 17.46
CA PRO A 29 -18.98 0.87 17.22
C PRO A 29 -19.03 1.74 15.96
N PHE A 30 -18.83 3.04 16.14
CA PHE A 30 -18.51 3.96 15.07
C PHE A 30 -17.26 3.41 14.39
N LYS A 31 -17.46 2.86 13.19
CA LYS A 31 -16.42 2.19 12.40
C LYS A 31 -15.49 3.26 11.80
N ASP A 32 -14.70 3.86 12.67
CA ASP A 32 -13.58 4.75 12.35
C ASP A 32 -12.34 3.95 11.98
N ASN A 33 -12.50 3.11 10.97
CA ASN A 33 -11.39 2.44 10.32
C ASN A 33 -11.58 2.42 8.80
N THR A 34 -12.71 2.92 8.28
CA THR A 34 -12.95 2.97 6.83
C THR A 34 -12.03 3.98 6.11
N PHE A 35 -11.35 4.86 6.87
CA PHE A 35 -10.25 5.70 6.37
C PHE A 35 -8.89 4.99 6.42
N ALA A 36 -8.63 4.20 7.47
CA ALA A 36 -7.37 3.44 7.62
C ALA A 36 -7.31 2.19 6.73
N ASP A 37 -8.44 1.60 6.38
CA ASP A 37 -8.51 0.47 5.43
C ASP A 37 -8.19 0.91 3.99
N LYS A 38 -8.52 2.15 3.60
CA LYS A 38 -8.22 2.67 2.26
C LYS A 38 -6.73 2.89 2.02
N THR A 39 -5.97 3.34 3.02
CA THR A 39 -4.52 3.52 2.89
C THR A 39 -3.79 2.18 2.87
N VAL A 40 -4.19 1.23 3.72
CA VAL A 40 -3.57 -0.10 3.77
C VAL A 40 -3.87 -0.91 2.51
N LYS A 41 -5.10 -0.88 1.98
CA LYS A 41 -5.40 -1.52 0.69
C LYS A 41 -4.69 -0.83 -0.47
N ALA A 42 -4.68 0.50 -0.53
CA ALA A 42 -4.00 1.22 -1.60
C ALA A 42 -2.49 0.94 -1.59
N GLU A 43 -1.84 0.87 -0.43
CA GLU A 43 -0.40 0.58 -0.31
C GLU A 43 -0.04 -0.86 -0.68
N ILE A 44 -0.87 -1.86 -0.28
CA ILE A 44 -0.67 -3.27 -0.68
C ILE A 44 -0.87 -3.44 -2.20
N VAL A 45 -1.83 -2.71 -2.76
CA VAL A 45 -2.17 -2.73 -4.18
C VAL A 45 -1.11 -2.00 -5.03
N GLU A 46 -0.64 -0.83 -4.60
CA GLU A 46 0.49 -0.12 -5.23
C GLU A 46 1.79 -0.92 -5.18
N GLY A 47 2.10 -1.57 -4.04
CA GLY A 47 3.26 -2.44 -3.94
C GLY A 47 3.24 -3.59 -4.96
N GLY A 48 2.05 -4.11 -5.26
CA GLY A 48 1.81 -5.11 -6.29
C GLY A 48 2.05 -4.57 -7.70
N TYR A 49 1.45 -3.43 -8.05
CA TYR A 49 1.60 -2.81 -9.37
C TYR A 49 3.03 -2.39 -9.64
N PHE A 50 3.69 -1.77 -8.66
CA PHE A 50 5.08 -1.38 -8.79
C PHE A 50 5.98 -2.59 -9.06
N LYS A 51 5.77 -3.71 -8.36
CA LYS A 51 6.51 -4.94 -8.60
C LYS A 51 6.26 -5.51 -10.01
N GLN A 52 5.03 -5.42 -10.51
CA GLN A 52 4.70 -5.83 -11.88
C GLN A 52 5.44 -4.99 -12.93
N ARG A 53 5.51 -3.67 -12.75
CA ARG A 53 6.26 -2.75 -13.62
C ARG A 53 7.74 -3.09 -13.65
N CYS A 54 8.34 -3.30 -12.48
CA CYS A 54 9.73 -3.73 -12.37
C CYS A 54 9.95 -5.07 -13.09
N ASN A 55 9.04 -6.04 -12.94
CA ASN A 55 9.14 -7.32 -13.64
C ASN A 55 9.03 -7.17 -15.15
N GLN A 56 8.11 -6.33 -15.64
CA GLN A 56 7.93 -6.08 -17.07
C GLN A 56 9.13 -5.35 -17.67
N ALA A 57 9.68 -4.35 -16.97
CA ALA A 57 10.93 -3.70 -17.36
C ALA A 57 12.08 -4.72 -17.39
N ALA A 58 12.22 -5.54 -16.35
CA ALA A 58 13.26 -6.58 -16.29
C ALA A 58 13.16 -7.56 -17.47
N GLN A 59 11.96 -7.97 -17.87
CA GLN A 59 11.74 -8.82 -19.04
C GLN A 59 12.10 -8.12 -20.35
N THR A 60 11.66 -6.86 -20.50
CA THR A 60 11.93 -6.04 -21.70
C THR A 60 13.43 -5.89 -21.97
N TYR A 61 14.21 -5.66 -20.90
CA TYR A 61 15.67 -5.51 -20.99
C TYR A 61 16.45 -6.80 -20.73
N LYS A 62 15.78 -7.96 -20.68
CA LYS A 62 16.40 -9.29 -20.48
C LYS A 62 17.34 -9.33 -19.27
N LEU A 63 16.93 -8.71 -18.18
CA LEU A 63 17.65 -8.78 -16.91
C LEU A 63 17.54 -10.20 -16.34
N SER A 64 18.61 -10.65 -15.69
CA SER A 64 18.58 -11.88 -14.89
C SER A 64 17.70 -11.70 -13.65
N ASN A 65 17.29 -12.82 -13.05
CA ASN A 65 16.47 -12.79 -11.82
C ASN A 65 17.11 -11.91 -10.73
N ARG A 66 18.42 -12.03 -10.52
CA ARG A 66 19.14 -11.24 -9.51
C ARG A 66 19.21 -9.76 -9.86
N GLU A 67 19.36 -9.41 -11.14
CA GLU A 67 19.30 -8.03 -11.59
C GLU A 67 17.89 -7.44 -11.47
N GLY A 68 16.84 -8.24 -11.66
CA GLY A 68 15.45 -7.83 -11.44
C GLY A 68 15.14 -7.50 -9.98
N GLU A 69 15.67 -8.28 -9.04
CA GLU A 69 15.59 -7.98 -7.60
C GLU A 69 16.27 -6.65 -7.26
N ILE A 70 17.45 -6.41 -7.82
CA ILE A 70 18.22 -5.18 -7.62
C ILE A 70 17.51 -3.98 -8.28
N LEU A 71 16.96 -4.17 -9.49
CA LEU A 71 16.16 -3.17 -10.21
C LEU A 71 15.01 -2.66 -9.35
N TYR A 72 14.30 -3.55 -8.66
CA TYR A 72 13.19 -3.17 -7.78
C TYR A 72 13.61 -2.17 -6.69
N TYR A 73 14.76 -2.39 -6.06
CA TYR A 73 15.27 -1.46 -5.04
C TYR A 73 15.81 -0.17 -5.64
N LEU A 74 16.48 -0.24 -6.80
CA LEU A 74 16.95 0.95 -7.53
C LEU A 74 15.79 1.84 -7.95
N ALA A 75 14.70 1.25 -8.44
CA ALA A 75 13.49 1.98 -8.83
C ALA A 75 12.79 2.64 -7.63
N LYS A 76 13.02 2.15 -6.41
CA LYS A 76 12.58 2.81 -5.16
C LYS A 76 13.55 3.89 -4.66
N GLY A 77 14.57 4.24 -5.42
CA GLY A 77 15.58 5.23 -5.04
C GLY A 77 16.58 4.73 -4.00
N ARG A 78 16.71 3.42 -3.78
CA ARG A 78 17.71 2.86 -2.85
C ARG A 78 19.08 2.82 -3.48
N ASN A 79 20.12 2.96 -2.66
CA ASN A 79 21.51 2.94 -3.12
C ASN A 79 22.10 1.52 -3.05
N ALA A 80 23.26 1.32 -3.69
CA ALA A 80 23.93 0.02 -3.74
C ALA A 80 24.32 -0.53 -2.35
N GLN A 81 24.54 0.34 -1.36
CA GLN A 81 24.87 -0.08 0.01
C GLN A 81 23.66 -0.71 0.69
N PHE A 82 22.51 -0.04 0.63
CA PHE A 82 21.24 -0.55 1.14
C PHE A 82 20.87 -1.89 0.48
N ILE A 83 21.05 -1.98 -0.84
CA ILE A 83 20.76 -3.20 -1.60
C ILE A 83 21.68 -4.34 -1.16
N ALA A 84 22.94 -4.04 -0.87
CA ALA A 84 23.89 -5.03 -0.39
C ALA A 84 23.47 -5.63 0.95
N ASP A 85 23.05 -4.78 1.89
CA ASP A 85 22.56 -5.21 3.20
C ASP A 85 21.27 -6.02 3.08
N GLU A 86 20.30 -5.53 2.32
CA GLU A 86 18.98 -6.16 2.13
C GLU A 86 19.08 -7.53 1.43
N LEU A 87 19.98 -7.64 0.45
CA LEU A 87 20.16 -8.86 -0.33
C LEU A 87 21.29 -9.76 0.19
N ASN A 88 21.89 -9.41 1.34
CA ASN A 88 23.02 -10.09 1.98
C ASN A 88 24.19 -10.39 1.02
N ILE A 89 24.63 -9.38 0.28
CA ILE A 89 25.78 -9.43 -0.63
C ILE A 89 26.78 -8.31 -0.33
N SER A 90 27.98 -8.37 -0.90
CA SER A 90 28.92 -7.27 -0.75
C SER A 90 28.48 -6.02 -1.54
N ALA A 91 28.80 -4.83 -1.03
CA ALA A 91 28.57 -3.57 -1.73
C ALA A 91 29.26 -3.51 -3.10
N TYR A 92 30.40 -4.19 -3.24
CA TYR A 92 31.10 -4.31 -4.52
C TYR A 92 30.26 -5.12 -5.52
N THR A 93 29.75 -6.28 -5.10
CA THR A 93 28.88 -7.13 -5.93
C THR A 93 27.60 -6.40 -6.33
N ALA A 94 26.98 -5.67 -5.39
CA ALA A 94 25.80 -4.85 -5.69
C ALA A 94 26.12 -3.79 -6.77
N LYS A 95 27.23 -3.06 -6.63
CA LYS A 95 27.67 -2.08 -7.65
C LYS A 95 27.92 -2.72 -9.01
N THR A 96 28.52 -3.91 -9.08
CA THR A 96 28.73 -4.64 -10.34
C THR A 96 27.40 -4.98 -11.00
N HIS A 97 26.42 -5.47 -10.25
CA HIS A 97 25.09 -5.74 -10.79
C HIS A 97 24.39 -4.45 -11.26
N VAL A 98 24.46 -3.35 -10.49
CA VAL A 98 23.91 -2.04 -10.89
C VAL A 98 24.52 -1.59 -12.21
N TYR A 99 25.85 -1.72 -12.36
CA TYR A 99 26.54 -1.40 -13.61
C TYR A 99 26.01 -2.24 -14.79
N HIS A 100 25.86 -3.55 -14.62
CA HIS A 100 25.30 -4.41 -15.67
C HIS A 100 23.84 -4.08 -16.01
N ILE A 101 23.03 -3.69 -15.02
CA ILE A 101 21.66 -3.22 -15.25
C ILE A 101 21.68 -1.96 -16.13
N TYR A 102 22.50 -0.97 -15.80
CA TYR A 102 22.61 0.26 -16.59
C TYR A 102 23.07 -0.02 -18.02
N GLN A 103 24.05 -0.91 -18.20
CA GLN A 103 24.50 -1.33 -19.52
C GLN A 103 23.40 -2.03 -20.33
N LYS A 104 22.64 -2.95 -19.73
CA LYS A 104 21.55 -3.68 -20.40
C LYS A 104 20.36 -2.78 -20.73
N MET A 105 20.06 -1.81 -19.86
CA MET A 105 18.99 -0.86 -20.04
C MET A 105 19.38 0.33 -20.93
N GLY A 106 20.68 0.54 -21.18
CA GLY A 106 21.20 1.64 -21.99
C GLY A 106 21.06 3.01 -21.31
N ILE A 107 21.11 3.05 -19.98
CA ILE A 107 20.89 4.26 -19.17
C ILE A 107 22.14 4.64 -18.39
N ASN A 108 22.21 5.90 -17.95
CA ASN A 108 23.37 6.41 -17.21
C ASN A 108 23.04 6.93 -15.81
N SER A 109 21.75 7.00 -15.46
CA SER A 109 21.32 7.53 -14.17
C SER A 109 20.22 6.70 -13.52
N GLN A 110 20.18 6.76 -12.19
CA GLN A 110 19.08 6.16 -11.43
C GLN A 110 17.74 6.85 -11.75
N GLN A 111 17.77 8.14 -12.08
CA GLN A 111 16.58 8.88 -12.45
C GLN A 111 15.97 8.37 -13.76
N GLU A 112 16.79 8.05 -14.75
CA GLU A 112 16.33 7.39 -15.99
C GLU A 112 15.73 6.02 -15.69
N LEU A 113 16.36 5.22 -14.82
CA LEU A 113 15.82 3.93 -14.40
C LEU A 113 14.42 4.07 -13.79
N ILE A 114 14.27 4.99 -12.84
CA ILE A 114 13.00 5.28 -12.18
C ILE A 114 11.97 5.72 -13.23
N SER A 115 12.34 6.62 -14.13
CA SER A 115 11.46 7.12 -15.18
C SER A 115 10.99 6.01 -16.13
N ILE A 116 11.87 5.06 -16.49
CA ILE A 116 11.52 3.90 -17.33
C ILE A 116 10.49 3.03 -16.60
N VAL A 117 10.76 2.66 -15.35
CA VAL A 117 9.80 1.88 -14.54
C VAL A 117 8.49 2.66 -14.39
N ASP A 118 8.58 3.98 -14.21
CA ASP A 118 7.44 4.88 -14.09
C ASP A 118 6.64 5.14 -15.38
N SER A 119 7.22 4.82 -16.53
CA SER A 119 6.53 4.86 -17.82
C SER A 119 6.09 3.48 -18.30
N THR A 120 6.46 2.41 -17.58
CA THR A 120 6.11 1.04 -17.94
C THR A 120 4.62 0.84 -17.64
N GLU A 121 3.82 0.72 -18.71
CA GLU A 121 2.40 0.41 -18.64
C GLU A 121 2.22 -1.08 -18.34
N VAL A 122 1.59 -1.40 -17.21
CA VAL A 122 1.18 -2.77 -16.90
C VAL A 122 -0.22 -2.97 -17.47
N VAL A 123 -0.32 -3.84 -18.48
CA VAL A 123 -1.62 -4.26 -19.00
C VAL A 123 -2.27 -5.17 -17.96
N TYR A 124 -3.38 -4.73 -17.37
CA TYR A 124 -4.20 -5.57 -16.51
C TYR A 124 -4.77 -6.73 -17.33
N GLN A 125 -4.46 -7.97 -16.94
CA GLN A 125 -5.23 -9.15 -17.31
C GLN A 125 -6.12 -9.56 -16.16
#